data_AF-A0AAU8DWK4-F1
#
_entry.id   AF-A0AAU8DWK4-F1
#
_cell.length_a   1.000
_cell.length_b   1.000
_cell.length_c   1.000
_cell.angle_alpha   90.00
_cell.angle_beta   90.00
_cell.angle_gamma   90.00
#
_symmetry.space_group_name_H-M   'P 1'
#
loop_
_entity.id
_entity.type
_entity.pdbx_description
1 polymer ?
#
loop_
_entity_poly.entity_id
_entity_poly.type
_entity_poly.pdbx_seq_one_letter_code
_entity_poly.pdbx_strand_id
1 'polypeptide(L)'
;MPLAPGFLYISSRFSTAGHICPCGCGREVVTKLSPARYKVIFDGEISLLPSVAATGLPCNSHYFIARGEVDWHAQLDPRQAARARTADRRAVKEERDVAPAGWFARLVRKLRRSSH
;
A
#
# COMPACT_ATOMS: atom_id res chain seq x y z
N MET A 1 13.27 -16.16 0.48
CA MET A 1 14.35 -15.32 1.05
C MET A 1 13.74 -14.52 2.18
N PRO A 2 14.35 -14.48 3.37
CA PRO A 2 13.87 -13.62 4.47
C PRO A 2 14.02 -12.14 4.08
N LEU A 3 13.19 -11.27 4.67
CA LEU A 3 13.30 -9.82 4.48
C LEU A 3 14.56 -9.30 5.21
N ALA A 4 15.30 -8.40 4.57
CA ALA A 4 16.43 -7.71 5.18
C ALA A 4 16.08 -6.23 5.53
N PRO A 5 16.69 -5.65 6.59
CA PRO A 5 16.59 -4.23 6.87
C PRO A 5 17.07 -3.36 5.70
N GLY A 6 16.42 -2.21 5.47
CA GLY A 6 16.78 -1.27 4.41
C GLY A 6 16.27 -1.62 3.01
N PHE A 7 15.50 -2.70 2.87
CA PHE A 7 14.94 -3.12 1.57
C PHE A 7 13.41 -3.13 1.59
N LEU A 8 12.81 -2.56 0.55
CA LEU A 8 11.40 -2.71 0.21
C LEU A 8 11.25 -3.77 -0.89
N TYR A 9 10.66 -4.92 -0.55
CA TYR A 9 10.43 -6.02 -1.48
C TYR A 9 9.02 -5.91 -2.06
N ILE A 10 8.90 -6.07 -3.37
CA ILE A 10 7.61 -6.01 -4.07
C ILE A 10 7.37 -7.32 -4.79
N SER A 11 6.21 -7.93 -4.55
CA SER A 11 5.75 -9.11 -5.27
C SER A 11 4.53 -8.76 -6.09
N SER A 12 4.69 -8.73 -7.41
CA SER A 12 3.58 -8.62 -8.35
C SER A 12 2.65 -9.84 -8.28
N ARG A 13 3.21 -11.05 -8.16
CA ARG A 13 2.46 -12.31 -8.06
C ARG A 13 1.46 -12.31 -6.90
N PHE A 14 1.85 -11.78 -5.75
CA PHE A 14 1.01 -11.75 -4.55
C PHE A 14 0.33 -10.40 -4.30
N SER A 15 0.60 -9.41 -5.15
CA SER A 15 0.15 -8.02 -4.99
C SER A 15 0.45 -7.51 -3.58
N THR A 16 1.72 -7.59 -3.19
CA THR A 16 2.20 -7.16 -1.86
C THR A 16 3.50 -6.40 -1.95
N ALA A 17 3.71 -5.46 -1.04
CA ALA A 17 5.02 -4.97 -0.68
C ALA A 17 5.34 -5.36 0.77
N GLY A 18 6.61 -5.59 1.08
CA GLY A 18 7.03 -5.97 2.42
C GLY A 18 8.44 -5.50 2.76
N HIS A 19 8.66 -5.19 4.02
CA HIS A 19 9.94 -4.68 4.53
C HIS A 19 10.06 -4.94 6.04
N ILE A 20 11.28 -4.89 6.56
CA ILE A 20 11.51 -4.85 8.01
C ILE A 20 11.19 -3.44 8.50
N CYS A 21 10.45 -3.34 9.61
CA CYS A 21 10.03 -2.08 10.18
C CYS A 21 11.26 -1.17 10.45
N PRO A 22 11.30 0.04 9.87
CA PRO A 22 12.49 0.89 9.90
C PRO A 22 12.80 1.46 11.28
N CYS A 23 11.93 1.26 12.29
CA CYS A 23 12.17 1.73 13.66
C CYS A 23 13.18 0.87 14.43
N GLY A 24 13.64 -0.24 13.84
CA GLY A 24 14.60 -1.14 14.47
C GLY A 24 13.99 -2.27 15.30
N CYS A 25 12.65 -2.38 15.39
CA CYS A 25 12.00 -3.45 16.16
C CYS A 25 12.09 -4.85 15.53
N GLY A 26 12.66 -4.97 14.32
CA GLY A 26 12.89 -6.24 13.63
C GLY A 26 11.62 -6.94 13.12
N ARG A 27 10.44 -6.32 13.25
CA ARG A 27 9.17 -6.91 12.79
C ARG A 27 8.97 -6.69 11.29
N GLU A 28 8.45 -7.71 10.62
CA GLU A 28 8.03 -7.62 9.22
C GLU A 28 6.74 -6.80 9.10
N VAL A 29 6.70 -5.92 8.11
CA VAL A 29 5.50 -5.20 7.69
C VAL A 29 5.16 -5.65 6.29
N VAL A 30 3.92 -6.12 6.09
CA VAL A 30 3.41 -6.52 4.78
C VAL A 30 2.21 -5.66 4.43
N THR A 31 2.27 -5.01 3.27
CA THR A 31 1.22 -4.16 2.73
C THR A 31 0.62 -4.81 1.49
N LYS A 32 -0.72 -4.90 1.45
CA LYS A 32 -1.45 -5.43 0.29
C LYS A 32 -1.61 -4.31 -0.73
N LEU A 33 -1.17 -4.58 -1.96
CA LEU A 33 -1.26 -3.64 -3.08
C LEU A 33 -2.62 -3.81 -3.74
N SER A 34 -3.44 -2.76 -3.70
CA SER A 34 -4.72 -2.68 -4.41
C SER A 34 -5.14 -1.21 -4.56
N PRO A 35 -6.04 -0.89 -5.51
CA PRO A 35 -6.69 0.41 -5.61
C PRO A 35 -7.22 0.98 -4.28
N ALA A 36 -7.81 0.15 -3.41
CA ALA A 36 -8.33 0.57 -2.11
C ALA A 36 -7.32 0.61 -0.96
N ARG A 37 -6.13 0.02 -1.12
CA ARG A 37 -5.12 -0.09 -0.07
C ARG A 37 -3.84 0.64 -0.44
N TYR A 38 -2.75 -0.10 -0.61
CA TYR A 38 -1.45 0.45 -0.90
C TYR A 38 -1.16 0.45 -2.40
N LYS A 39 -0.39 1.44 -2.82
CA LYS A 39 0.10 1.62 -4.20
C LYS A 39 1.58 1.86 -4.13
N VAL A 40 2.28 1.25 -5.07
CA VAL A 40 3.67 1.56 -5.36
C VAL A 40 3.70 2.54 -6.53
N ILE A 41 4.47 3.61 -6.39
CA ILE A 41 4.85 4.49 -7.49
C ILE A 41 6.32 4.21 -7.80
N PHE A 42 6.64 4.03 -9.07
CA PHE A 42 7.99 3.87 -9.59
C PHE A 42 8.19 4.77 -10.80
N ASP A 43 8.92 5.86 -10.60
CA ASP A 43 9.22 6.91 -11.59
C ASP A 43 10.73 7.20 -11.70
N GLY A 44 11.55 6.26 -11.25
CA GLY A 44 12.99 6.40 -11.06
C GLY A 44 13.39 6.16 -9.60
N GLU A 45 12.46 6.44 -8.69
CA GLU A 45 12.56 6.13 -7.26
C GLU A 45 11.29 5.41 -6.80
N ILE A 46 11.36 4.80 -5.61
CA ILE A 46 10.26 3.98 -5.07
C ILE A 46 9.48 4.75 -4.01
N SER A 47 8.16 4.82 -4.16
CA SER A 47 7.28 5.34 -3.12
C SER A 47 6.15 4.35 -2.82
N LEU A 48 5.77 4.24 -1.55
CA LEU A 48 4.65 3.44 -1.07
C LEU A 48 3.62 4.39 -0.44
N LEU A 49 2.40 4.34 -0.96
CA LEU A 49 1.29 5.20 -0.54
C LEU A 49 0.08 4.35 -0.16
N PRO A 50 -0.74 4.76 0.82
CA PRO A 50 -0.52 5.88 1.75
C PRO A 50 0.58 5.55 2.78
N SER A 51 0.69 6.36 3.84
CA SER A 51 1.61 6.06 4.95
C SER A 51 1.33 4.68 5.57
N VAL A 52 2.39 4.11 6.14
CA VAL A 52 2.34 2.87 6.90
C VAL A 52 2.17 3.22 8.37
N ALA A 53 1.02 2.83 8.94
CA ALA A 53 0.77 2.92 10.38
C ALA A 53 0.87 1.52 11.02
N ALA A 54 1.99 1.24 11.68
CA ALA A 54 2.30 -0.05 12.31
C ALA A 54 1.55 -0.26 13.65
N THR A 55 0.29 0.15 13.72
CA THR A 55 -0.55 0.15 14.93
C THR A 55 -0.90 -1.25 15.45
N GLY A 56 -0.56 -2.30 14.72
CA GLY A 56 -0.63 -3.71 15.17
C GLY A 56 0.69 -4.25 15.72
N LEU A 57 1.76 -3.44 15.71
CA LEU A 57 3.08 -3.79 16.25
C LEU A 57 3.33 -3.05 17.57
N PRO A 58 4.18 -3.59 18.47
CA PRO A 58 4.51 -2.93 19.75
C PRO A 58 5.12 -1.53 19.59
N CYS A 59 5.78 -1.26 18.47
CA CYS A 59 6.44 0.02 18.22
C CYS A 59 5.49 1.16 17.80
N ASN A 60 4.26 0.84 17.35
CA ASN A 60 3.26 1.80 16.86
C ASN A 60 3.81 2.87 15.88
N SER A 61 4.85 2.53 15.11
CA SER A 61 5.53 3.49 14.24
C SER A 61 4.63 3.95 13.09
N HIS A 62 4.83 5.19 12.64
CA HIS A 62 4.08 5.76 11.53
C HIS A 62 5.05 6.51 10.61
N TYR A 63 5.04 6.16 9.33
CA TYR A 63 5.98 6.72 8.35
C TYR A 63 5.44 6.59 6.93
N PHE A 64 5.95 7.40 6.02
CA PHE A 64 5.90 7.17 4.59
C PHE A 64 7.18 6.49 4.12
N ILE A 65 7.08 5.74 3.02
CA ILE A 65 8.24 5.44 2.19
C ILE A 65 8.07 6.29 0.93
N ALA A 66 8.87 7.32 0.77
CA ALA A 66 8.75 8.29 -0.31
C ALA A 66 10.11 8.50 -0.96
N ARG A 67 10.18 8.38 -2.29
CA ARG A 67 11.39 8.61 -3.07
C ARG A 67 12.60 7.80 -2.57
N GLY A 68 12.36 6.56 -2.13
CA GLY A 68 13.38 5.66 -1.59
C GLY A 68 13.70 5.85 -0.09
N GLU A 69 13.13 6.85 0.56
CA GLU A 69 13.47 7.23 1.94
C GLU A 69 12.31 7.00 2.91
N VAL A 70 12.64 6.86 4.19
CA VAL A 70 11.65 6.79 5.28
C VAL A 70 11.39 8.19 5.81
N ASP A 71 10.16 8.68 5.64
CA ASP A 71 9.70 9.95 6.20
C ASP A 71 8.87 9.70 7.45
N TRP A 72 9.36 10.13 8.61
CA TRP A 72 8.79 9.81 9.92
C TRP A 72 7.65 10.74 10.29
N HIS A 73 6.57 10.16 10.80
CA HIS A 73 5.42 10.91 11.30
C HIS A 73 5.06 10.53 12.74
N ALA A 74 4.32 11.41 13.40
CA ALA A 74 3.77 11.13 14.72
C ALA A 74 2.95 9.84 14.71
N GLN A 75 3.11 9.04 15.77
CA GLN A 75 2.33 7.83 15.96
C GLN A 75 0.83 8.15 16.00
N LEU A 76 0.02 7.21 15.52
CA LEU A 76 -1.41 7.36 15.62
C LEU A 76 -1.88 7.04 17.04
N ASP A 77 -2.70 7.93 17.60
CA ASP A 77 -3.46 7.62 18.80
C ASP A 77 -4.53 6.52 18.51
N PRO A 78 -5.11 5.90 19.55
CA PRO A 78 -6.09 4.83 19.36
C PRO A 78 -7.32 5.23 18.52
N ARG A 79 -7.77 6.49 18.61
CA ARG A 79 -8.92 7.01 17.84
C ARG A 79 -8.54 7.19 16.37
N GLN A 80 -7.35 7.74 16.10
CA GLN A 80 -6.81 7.88 14.75
C GLN A 80 -6.61 6.51 14.09
N ALA A 81 -6.01 5.55 14.80
CA ALA A 81 -5.84 4.18 14.32
C ALA A 81 -7.18 3.49 14.01
N ALA A 82 -8.19 3.66 14.87
CA ALA A 82 -9.54 3.13 14.64
C ALA A 82 -10.19 3.74 13.39
N ARG A 83 -10.10 5.06 13.22
CA ARG A 83 -10.61 5.76 12.03
C ARG A 83 -9.95 5.26 10.75
N ALA A 84 -8.62 5.12 10.74
CA ALA A 84 -7.88 4.60 9.60
C ALA A 84 -8.31 3.18 9.22
N ARG A 85 -8.48 2.29 10.21
CA ARG A 85 -8.95 0.91 9.98
C ARG A 85 -10.38 0.87 9.42
N THR A 86 -11.26 1.74 9.91
CA THR A 86 -12.64 1.85 9.39
C THR A 86 -12.64 2.34 7.95
N ALA A 87 -11.82 3.33 7.62
CA ALA A 87 -11.66 3.82 6.26
C ALA A 87 -11.11 2.75 5.30
N ASP A 88 -10.06 2.02 5.70
CA ASP A 88 -9.50 0.91 4.93
C ASP A 88 -10.54 -0.19 4.66
N ARG A 89 -11.28 -0.62 5.68
CA ARG A 89 -12.36 -1.62 5.53
C ARG A 89 -13.44 -1.16 4.57
N ARG A 90 -13.83 0.12 4.64
CA ARG A 90 -14.83 0.70 3.75
C ARG A 90 -14.33 0.72 2.30
N ALA A 91 -13.12 1.21 2.06
CA ALA A 91 -12.53 1.26 0.73
C ALA A 91 -12.42 -0.13 0.10
N VAL A 92 -12.00 -1.14 0.87
CA VAL A 92 -11.93 -2.53 0.41
C VAL A 92 -13.32 -3.10 0.09
N LYS A 93 -14.33 -2.77 0.89
CA LYS A 93 -15.71 -3.17 0.61
C LYS A 93 -16.21 -2.54 -0.69
N GLU A 94 -16.02 -1.23 -0.86
CA GLU A 94 -16.40 -0.50 -2.08
C GLU A 94 -15.69 -1.08 -3.32
N GLU A 95 -14.39 -1.40 -3.24
CA GLU A 95 -13.66 -2.06 -4.33
C GLU A 95 -14.23 -3.44 -4.68
N ARG A 96 -14.67 -4.23 -3.69
CA ARG A 96 -15.31 -5.53 -3.94
C ARG A 96 -16.70 -5.41 -4.55
N ASP A 97 -17.46 -4.40 -4.13
CA ASP A 97 -18.82 -4.15 -4.60
C ASP A 97 -18.84 -3.60 -6.04
N VAL A 98 -17.75 -2.96 -6.47
CA VAL A 98 -17.47 -2.67 -7.88
C VAL A 98 -17.06 -3.97 -8.58
N ALA A 99 -18.05 -4.81 -8.92
CA ALA A 99 -17.88 -5.93 -9.84
C ALA A 99 -17.11 -5.47 -11.11
N PRO A 100 -16.27 -6.32 -11.73
CA PRO A 100 -15.50 -5.90 -12.88
C PRO A 100 -16.48 -5.39 -13.93
N ALA A 101 -16.35 -4.12 -14.33
CA ALA A 101 -16.99 -3.63 -15.53
C ALA A 101 -16.69 -4.67 -16.61
N GLY A 102 -17.75 -5.36 -17.04
CA GLY A 102 -17.64 -6.60 -17.82
C GLY A 102 -16.67 -6.43 -18.97
N TRP A 103 -16.06 -7.52 -19.42
CA TRP A 103 -15.10 -7.61 -20.53
C TRP A 103 -15.18 -6.53 -21.65
N PHE A 104 -16.38 -6.03 -21.97
CA PHE A 104 -16.64 -4.83 -22.78
C PHE A 104 -15.93 -3.53 -22.35
N ALA A 105 -15.83 -3.20 -21.05
CA ALA A 105 -15.20 -1.95 -20.60
C ALA A 105 -13.67 -1.93 -20.86
N ARG A 106 -13.03 -3.10 -20.86
CA ARG A 106 -11.63 -3.26 -21.31
C ARG A 106 -11.50 -3.11 -22.83
N LEU A 107 -12.51 -3.51 -23.61
CA LEU A 107 -12.53 -3.38 -25.07
C LEU A 107 -12.69 -1.92 -25.54
N VAL A 108 -13.56 -1.14 -24.89
CA VAL A 108 -13.80 0.27 -25.22
C VAL A 108 -12.53 1.12 -25.06
N ARG A 109 -11.67 0.78 -24.09
CA ARG A 109 -10.37 1.46 -23.88
C ARG A 109 -9.32 1.11 -24.94
N LYS A 110 -9.47 -0.06 -25.61
CA LYS A 110 -8.62 -0.47 -26.75
C LYS A 110 -9.08 0.17 -28.07
N LEU A 111 -10.38 0.36 -28.27
CA LEU A 111 -10.94 0.95 -29.50
C LEU A 111 -10.72 2.47 -29.61
N ARG A 112 -10.65 3.20 -28.48
CA ARG A 112 -10.32 4.65 -28.50
C ARG A 112 -8.85 4.97 -28.78
N ARG A 113 -7.97 3.97 -28.88
CA ARG A 113 -6.53 4.14 -29.20
C ARG A 113 -6.17 3.80 -30.65
N SER A 114 -7.13 3.40 -31.50
CA SER A 114 -6.92 3.10 -32.92
C SER A 114 -7.66 4.07 -33.86
N SER A 115 -8.04 5.25 -33.37
CA SER A 115 -8.45 6.38 -34.21
C SER A 115 -7.50 7.56 -33.97
N HIS A 116 -6.25 7.39 -34.37
CA HIS A 116 -5.32 8.44 -34.77
C HIS A 116 -4.23 7.82 -35.65
#